data_AF-A0A143XK80-F1
#
_entry.id   AF-A0A143XK80-F1
#
_cell.length_a   1.000
_cell.length_b   1.000
_cell.length_c   1.000
_cell.angle_alpha   90.00
_cell.angle_beta   90.00
_cell.angle_gamma   90.00
#
_symmetry.space_group_name_H-M   'P 1'
#
loop_
_entity.id
_entity.type
_entity.pdbx_description
1 polymer ?
#
loop_
_entity_poly.entity_id
_entity_poly.type
_entity_poly.pdbx_seq_one_letter_code
_entity_poly.pdbx_strand_id
1 'polypeptide(L)'
;MKDRYEWYKSKGICVQCGQKDAFPGYVKCPECIEKAEEASRKCWANKEKRIRYNKRGRERKRELISERKEKGLCPRCGKPIRNGTYIYCDRCRERKNAAGRAKRGRSPGEHFRERIDRRVCMFCGGEIAPGYKLCKSCLERCRDNFKKSMTKASEKWRKEIGAQWNAKKRSSGNG
;
A
#
# COMPACT_ATOMS: atom_id res chain seq x y z
N MET A 1 9.27 -36.62 -7.69
CA MET A 1 10.15 -35.97 -8.69
C MET A 1 10.89 -34.73 -8.15
N LYS A 2 11.26 -34.68 -6.85
CA LYS A 2 12.02 -33.56 -6.24
C LYS A 2 13.55 -33.74 -6.31
N ASP A 3 13.98 -34.96 -6.59
CA ASP A 3 15.36 -35.40 -6.42
C ASP A 3 16.30 -34.81 -7.48
N ARG A 4 15.88 -34.84 -8.76
CA ARG A 4 16.64 -34.31 -9.89
C ARG A 4 16.90 -32.79 -9.79
N TYR A 5 15.92 -32.03 -9.30
CA TYR A 5 16.04 -30.57 -9.17
C TYR A 5 17.08 -30.19 -8.12
N GLU A 6 16.97 -30.77 -6.92
CA GLU A 6 17.91 -30.49 -5.83
C GLU A 6 19.31 -31.04 -6.16
N TRP A 7 19.40 -32.19 -6.83
CA TRP A 7 20.68 -32.73 -7.28
C TRP A 7 21.38 -31.77 -8.26
N TYR A 8 20.72 -31.33 -9.34
CA TYR A 8 21.33 -30.38 -10.28
C TYR A 8 21.69 -29.06 -9.61
N LYS A 9 20.80 -28.52 -8.78
CA LYS A 9 21.05 -27.28 -8.03
C LYS A 9 22.26 -27.40 -7.11
N SER A 10 22.41 -28.53 -6.40
CA SER A 10 23.55 -28.77 -5.51
C SER A 10 24.88 -28.91 -6.25
N LYS A 11 24.84 -29.43 -7.49
CA LYS A 11 26.00 -29.60 -8.37
C LYS A 11 26.31 -28.36 -9.21
N GLY A 12 25.54 -27.28 -9.06
CA GLY A 12 25.72 -26.08 -9.87
C GLY A 12 25.36 -26.28 -11.34
N ILE A 13 24.53 -27.29 -11.67
CA ILE A 13 24.08 -27.61 -13.02
C ILE A 13 22.72 -26.96 -13.27
N CYS A 14 22.48 -26.50 -14.49
CA CYS A 14 21.20 -25.95 -14.92
C CYS A 14 20.05 -26.92 -14.64
N VAL A 15 19.13 -26.53 -13.76
CA VAL A 15 17.98 -27.37 -13.36
C VAL A 15 16.95 -27.58 -14.49
N GLN A 16 17.06 -26.81 -15.58
CA GLN A 16 16.13 -26.87 -16.70
C GLN A 16 16.61 -27.80 -17.82
N CYS A 17 17.86 -27.67 -18.27
CA CYS A 17 18.40 -28.52 -19.33
C CYS A 17 19.26 -29.68 -18.80
N GLY A 18 19.88 -29.56 -17.62
CA GLY A 18 20.79 -30.55 -17.06
C GLY A 18 22.12 -30.71 -17.80
N GLN A 19 22.39 -29.88 -18.82
CA GLN A 19 23.52 -30.06 -19.75
C GLN A 19 24.70 -29.11 -19.50
N LYS A 20 24.43 -27.94 -18.92
CA LYS A 20 25.41 -26.85 -18.73
C LYS A 20 25.36 -26.40 -17.28
N ASP A 21 26.43 -25.80 -16.82
CA ASP A 21 26.48 -25.18 -15.51
C ASP A 21 25.47 -24.04 -15.41
N ALA A 22 24.95 -23.86 -14.20
CA ALA A 22 24.11 -22.74 -13.85
C ALA A 22 24.95 -21.46 -13.82
N PHE A 23 24.38 -20.36 -14.30
CA PHE A 23 25.04 -19.07 -14.23
C PHE A 23 25.20 -18.64 -12.75
N PRO A 24 26.31 -18.00 -12.34
CA PRO A 24 26.53 -17.63 -10.94
C PRO A 24 25.37 -16.83 -10.34
N GLY A 25 24.83 -17.32 -9.22
CA GLY A 25 23.65 -16.72 -8.55
C GLY A 25 22.29 -17.17 -9.10
N TYR A 26 22.28 -18.03 -10.13
CA TYR A 26 21.08 -18.58 -10.74
C TYR A 26 21.09 -20.11 -10.67
N VAL A 27 19.92 -20.72 -10.92
CA VAL A 27 19.75 -22.18 -11.01
C VAL A 27 19.68 -22.68 -12.45
N LYS A 28 19.82 -21.79 -13.43
CA LYS A 28 19.74 -22.07 -14.88
C LYS A 28 20.99 -21.57 -15.59
N CYS A 29 21.34 -22.18 -16.71
CA CYS A 29 22.40 -21.68 -17.59
C CYS A 29 21.94 -20.40 -18.33
N PRO A 30 22.87 -19.58 -18.86
CA PRO A 30 22.55 -18.33 -19.56
C PRO A 30 21.49 -18.50 -20.65
N GLU A 31 21.60 -19.52 -21.49
CA GLU A 31 20.65 -19.79 -22.57
C GLU A 31 19.23 -20.11 -22.07
N CYS A 32 19.13 -20.87 -20.97
CA CYS A 32 17.84 -21.19 -20.37
C CYS A 32 17.24 -19.99 -19.63
N ILE A 33 18.06 -19.07 -19.12
CA ILE A 33 17.62 -17.78 -18.57
C ILE A 33 17.05 -16.94 -19.72
N GLU A 34 17.80 -16.76 -20.80
CA GLU A 34 17.38 -15.95 -21.95
C GLU A 34 16.08 -16.48 -22.59
N LYS A 35 15.98 -17.80 -22.82
CA LYS A 35 14.75 -18.43 -23.30
C LYS A 35 13.56 -18.19 -22.37
N ALA A 36 13.77 -18.27 -21.06
CA ALA A 36 12.72 -18.02 -20.08
C ALA A 36 12.30 -16.54 -20.06
N GLU A 37 13.25 -15.63 -20.19
CA GLU A 37 12.97 -14.20 -20.31
C GLU A 37 12.21 -13.87 -21.59
N GLU A 38 12.62 -14.43 -22.73
CA GLU A 38 11.94 -14.23 -24.01
C GLU A 38 10.50 -14.74 -23.96
N ALA A 39 10.29 -15.95 -23.41
CA ALA A 39 8.96 -16.51 -23.20
C ALA A 39 8.12 -15.63 -22.27
N SER A 40 8.72 -15.10 -21.19
CA SER A 40 8.07 -14.13 -20.30
C SER A 40 7.69 -12.86 -21.05
N ARG A 41 8.60 -12.26 -21.81
CA ARG A 41 8.36 -11.06 -22.64
C ARG A 41 7.19 -11.30 -23.60
N LYS A 42 7.19 -12.41 -24.33
CA LYS A 42 6.09 -12.80 -25.25
C LYS A 42 4.76 -12.95 -24.50
N CYS A 43 4.76 -13.62 -23.33
CA CYS A 43 3.56 -13.81 -22.52
C CYS A 43 2.97 -12.49 -22.00
N TRP A 44 3.82 -11.52 -21.67
CA TRP A 44 3.43 -10.20 -21.14
C TRP A 44 3.28 -9.10 -22.19
N ALA A 45 3.62 -9.35 -23.45
CA ALA A 45 3.45 -8.41 -24.57
C ALA A 45 1.97 -8.08 -24.83
N ASN A 46 1.07 -9.03 -24.59
CA ASN A 46 -0.37 -8.80 -24.73
C ASN A 46 -0.89 -7.90 -23.58
N LYS A 47 -1.15 -6.63 -23.92
CA LYS A 47 -1.63 -5.60 -22.99
C LYS A 47 -2.95 -5.98 -22.32
N GLU A 48 -3.90 -6.56 -23.05
CA GLU A 48 -5.22 -6.94 -22.52
C GLU A 48 -5.13 -8.08 -21.52
N LYS A 49 -4.34 -9.11 -21.85
CA LYS A 49 -4.05 -10.23 -20.96
C LYS A 49 -3.44 -9.72 -19.64
N ARG A 50 -2.48 -8.78 -19.73
CA ARG A 50 -1.86 -8.15 -18.56
C ARG A 50 -2.87 -7.36 -17.73
N ILE A 51 -3.73 -6.56 -18.35
CA ILE A 51 -4.79 -5.80 -17.66
C ILE A 51 -5.74 -6.76 -16.93
N ARG A 52 -6.19 -7.82 -17.60
CA ARG A 52 -7.08 -8.85 -17.04
C ARG A 52 -6.44 -9.56 -15.85
N TYR A 53 -5.19 -10.00 -16.00
CA TYR A 53 -4.43 -10.65 -14.94
C TYR A 53 -4.27 -9.74 -13.72
N ASN A 54 -3.88 -8.48 -13.94
CA ASN A 54 -3.72 -7.49 -12.87
C ASN A 54 -5.05 -7.14 -12.20
N LYS A 55 -6.17 -7.12 -12.94
CA LYS A 55 -7.51 -6.93 -12.37
C LYS A 55 -7.86 -8.08 -11.43
N ARG A 56 -7.75 -9.32 -11.89
CA ARG A 56 -8.02 -10.53 -11.08
C ARG A 56 -7.14 -10.59 -9.84
N GLY A 57 -5.85 -10.26 -9.97
CA GLY A 57 -4.93 -10.21 -8.82
C GLY A 57 -5.31 -9.14 -7.79
N ARG A 58 -5.82 -7.98 -8.23
CA ARG A 58 -6.32 -6.93 -7.34
C ARG A 58 -7.61 -7.33 -6.63
N GLU A 59 -8.53 -7.99 -7.33
CA GLU A 59 -9.80 -8.49 -6.78
C GLU A 59 -9.55 -9.52 -5.69
N ARG A 60 -8.80 -10.59 -6.01
CA ARG A 60 -8.42 -11.62 -5.02
C ARG A 60 -7.73 -11.03 -3.78
N LYS A 61 -6.89 -10.01 -3.97
CA LYS A 61 -6.23 -9.33 -2.85
C LYS A 61 -7.22 -8.53 -2.00
N ARG A 62 -8.24 -7.91 -2.59
CA ARG A 62 -9.29 -7.20 -1.85
C ARG A 62 -10.14 -8.17 -1.04
N GLU A 63 -10.55 -9.28 -1.64
CA GLU A 63 -11.29 -10.36 -0.98
C GLU A 63 -10.52 -10.91 0.22
N LEU A 64 -9.26 -11.31 0.02
CA LEU A 64 -8.38 -11.79 1.10
C LEU A 64 -8.22 -10.78 2.24
N ILE A 65 -8.18 -9.48 1.92
CA ILE A 65 -8.11 -8.42 2.92
C ILE A 65 -9.42 -8.31 3.70
N SER A 66 -10.58 -8.43 3.04
CA SER A 66 -11.89 -8.41 3.71
C SER A 66 -12.04 -9.60 4.64
N GLU A 67 -11.80 -10.81 4.12
CA GLU A 67 -11.89 -12.07 4.86
C GLU A 67 -10.99 -12.04 6.11
N ARG A 68 -9.76 -11.53 5.98
CA ARG A 68 -8.85 -11.38 7.12
C ARG A 68 -9.39 -10.42 8.17
N LYS A 69 -9.98 -9.29 7.77
CA LYS A 69 -10.56 -8.33 8.73
C LYS A 69 -11.73 -8.96 9.49
N GLU A 70 -12.61 -9.65 8.78
CA GLU A 70 -13.77 -10.34 9.37
C GLU A 70 -13.33 -11.41 10.38
N LYS A 71 -12.23 -12.13 10.08
CA LYS A 71 -11.64 -13.13 10.97
C LYS A 71 -10.73 -12.56 12.08
N GLY A 72 -10.65 -11.23 12.25
CA GLY A 72 -9.75 -10.62 13.24
C GLY A 72 -8.25 -10.82 12.97
N LEU A 73 -7.89 -11.08 11.71
CA LEU A 73 -6.52 -11.30 11.25
C LEU A 73 -5.94 -10.03 10.63
N CYS A 74 -4.64 -9.85 10.80
CA CYS A 74 -3.92 -8.74 10.19
C CYS A 74 -4.01 -8.83 8.65
N PRO A 75 -4.55 -7.81 7.94
CA PRO A 75 -4.73 -7.87 6.49
C PRO A 75 -3.41 -8.01 5.71
N ARG A 76 -2.29 -7.62 6.33
CA ARG A 76 -0.96 -7.66 5.70
C ARG A 76 -0.30 -9.04 5.80
N CYS A 77 -0.34 -9.69 6.96
CA CYS A 77 0.40 -10.93 7.20
C CYS A 77 -0.45 -12.13 7.61
N GLY A 78 -1.75 -11.95 7.85
CA GLY A 78 -2.67 -13.03 8.23
C GLY A 78 -2.54 -13.51 9.68
N LYS A 79 -1.66 -12.92 10.50
CA LYS A 79 -1.54 -13.27 11.92
C LYS A 79 -2.71 -12.70 12.74
N PRO A 80 -3.16 -13.37 13.81
CA PRO A 80 -4.21 -12.86 14.69
C PRO A 80 -3.82 -11.53 15.32
N ILE A 81 -4.81 -10.66 15.49
CA ILE A 81 -4.66 -9.37 16.15
C ILE A 81 -4.97 -9.59 17.63
N ARG A 82 -4.00 -9.30 18.49
CA ARG A 82 -4.16 -9.48 19.95
C ARG A 82 -5.05 -8.42 20.59
N ASN A 83 -4.99 -7.18 20.07
CA ASN A 83 -5.71 -6.04 20.63
C ASN A 83 -6.64 -5.49 19.54
N GLY A 84 -7.95 -5.64 19.71
CA GLY A 84 -8.97 -5.24 18.72
C GLY A 84 -8.98 -3.74 18.36
N THR A 85 -8.18 -2.91 19.05
CA THR A 85 -8.00 -1.49 18.76
C THR A 85 -7.42 -1.21 17.37
N TYR A 86 -6.61 -2.12 16.82
CA TYR A 86 -5.88 -1.89 15.58
C TYR A 86 -6.17 -2.94 14.50
N ILE A 87 -6.17 -2.50 13.24
CA ILE A 87 -6.38 -3.39 12.08
C ILE A 87 -5.12 -4.20 11.73
N TYR A 88 -3.93 -3.79 12.18
CA TYR A 88 -2.67 -4.50 11.92
C TYR A 88 -2.11 -5.10 13.20
N CYS A 89 -1.44 -6.25 13.10
CA CYS A 89 -0.62 -6.76 14.20
C CYS A 89 0.55 -5.80 14.48
N ASP A 90 1.10 -5.84 15.70
CA ASP A 90 2.12 -4.88 16.15
C ASP A 90 3.32 -4.80 15.22
N ARG A 91 3.83 -5.95 14.75
CA ARG A 91 4.94 -5.99 13.77
C ARG A 91 4.60 -5.26 12.47
N CYS A 92 3.41 -5.49 11.92
CA CYS A 92 3.00 -4.88 10.66
C CYS A 92 2.65 -3.40 10.81
N ARG A 93 2.09 -3.03 11.98
CA ARG A 93 1.85 -1.64 12.38
C ARG A 93 3.18 -0.90 12.51
N GLU A 94 4.14 -1.46 13.23
CA GLU A 94 5.44 -0.83 13.45
C GLU A 94 6.21 -0.68 12.15
N ARG A 95 6.21 -1.70 11.28
CA ARG A 95 6.79 -1.58 9.92
C ARG A 95 6.15 -0.44 9.11
N LYS A 96 4.83 -0.28 9.20
CA LYS A 96 4.11 0.81 8.51
C LYS A 96 4.50 2.17 9.11
N ASN A 97 4.58 2.27 10.43
CA ASN A 97 4.94 3.49 11.15
C ASN A 97 6.40 3.87 10.86
N ALA A 98 7.33 2.93 10.91
CA ALA A 98 8.75 3.12 10.58
C ALA A 98 8.93 3.65 9.16
N ALA A 99 8.29 3.04 8.16
CA ALA A 99 8.32 3.55 6.78
C ALA A 99 7.74 4.97 6.68
N GLY A 100 6.66 5.26 7.41
CA GLY A 100 6.06 6.59 7.49
C GLY A 100 6.92 7.62 8.21
N ARG A 101 7.75 7.19 9.17
CA ARG A 101 8.74 8.03 9.87
C ARG A 101 9.92 8.34 8.95
N ALA A 102 10.50 7.31 8.33
CA ALA A 102 11.60 7.46 7.36
C ALA A 102 11.24 8.42 6.21
N LYS A 103 10.05 8.26 5.61
CA LYS A 103 9.57 9.18 4.55
C LYS A 103 9.46 10.64 5.00
N ARG A 104 9.26 10.89 6.30
CA ARG A 104 9.11 12.22 6.89
C ARG A 104 10.38 12.72 7.56
N GLY A 105 11.50 11.99 7.44
CA GLY A 105 12.74 12.29 8.16
C GLY A 105 12.53 12.34 9.67
N ARG A 106 11.72 11.42 10.22
CA ARG A 106 11.37 11.38 11.64
C ARG A 106 12.11 10.24 12.35
N SER A 107 12.74 10.52 13.48
CA SER A 107 13.32 9.47 14.32
C SER A 107 12.23 8.80 15.18
N PRO A 108 12.37 7.51 15.54
CA PRO A 108 11.52 6.92 16.58
C PRO A 108 11.64 7.72 17.88
N GLY A 109 10.53 8.02 18.54
CA GLY A 109 10.53 8.80 19.78
C GLY A 109 10.68 10.31 19.62
N GLU A 110 10.95 10.83 18.42
CA GLU A 110 11.10 12.27 18.21
C GLU A 110 9.82 13.03 18.58
N HIS A 111 9.94 13.89 19.62
CA HIS A 111 8.81 14.63 20.14
C HIS A 111 8.47 15.85 19.27
N PHE A 112 7.19 16.21 19.30
CA PHE A 112 6.70 17.40 18.61
C PHE A 112 7.41 18.69 19.06
N ARG A 113 7.74 18.80 20.36
CA ARG A 113 8.42 19.97 20.94
C ARG A 113 9.82 20.17 20.36
N GLU A 114 10.61 19.11 20.25
CA GLU A 114 11.97 19.17 19.69
C GLU A 114 12.01 19.76 18.27
N ARG A 115 10.96 19.54 17.47
CA ARG A 115 10.86 20.11 16.12
C ARG A 115 10.55 21.60 16.11
N ILE A 116 9.76 22.05 17.08
CA ILE A 116 9.50 23.48 17.28
C ILE A 116 10.80 24.18 17.67
N ASP A 117 11.54 23.61 18.61
CA ASP A 117 12.80 24.19 19.11
C ASP A 117 13.85 24.28 18.00
N ARG A 118 13.94 23.24 17.15
CA ARG A 118 14.80 23.20 15.96
C ARG A 118 14.31 24.08 14.80
N ARG A 119 13.15 24.73 14.93
CA ARG A 119 12.50 25.56 13.88
C ARG A 119 12.36 24.84 12.54
N VAL A 120 12.01 23.55 12.58
CA VAL A 120 11.74 22.74 11.39
C VAL A 120 10.27 22.42 11.23
N CYS A 121 9.85 22.14 10.00
CA CYS A 121 8.49 21.75 9.66
C CYS A 121 8.03 20.55 10.49
N MET A 122 6.89 20.71 11.18
CA MET A 122 6.35 19.68 12.07
C MET A 122 5.97 18.36 11.38
N PHE A 123 5.85 18.36 10.05
CA PHE A 123 5.45 17.18 9.26
C PHE A 123 6.57 16.50 8.50
N CYS A 124 7.54 17.24 7.98
CA CYS A 124 8.60 16.67 7.14
C CYS A 124 10.01 17.08 7.53
N GLY A 125 10.18 18.00 8.48
CA GLY A 125 11.50 18.44 8.95
C GLY A 125 12.25 19.42 8.04
N GLY A 126 11.64 19.85 6.94
CA GLY A 126 12.20 20.93 6.11
C GLY A 126 12.07 22.31 6.74
N GLU A 127 12.62 23.33 6.10
CA GLU A 127 12.55 24.72 6.54
C GLU A 127 11.11 25.24 6.67
N ILE A 128 10.83 25.96 7.75
CA ILE A 128 9.49 26.51 8.01
C ILE A 128 9.21 27.76 7.16
N ALA A 129 7.97 27.91 6.74
CA ALA A 129 7.52 29.17 6.16
C ALA A 129 7.40 30.24 7.28
N PRO A 130 7.68 31.53 6.99
CA PRO A 130 7.55 32.60 7.97
C PRO A 130 6.17 32.64 8.63
N GLY A 131 6.13 32.67 9.96
CA GLY A 131 4.89 32.69 10.74
C GLY A 131 4.17 31.33 10.85
N TYR A 132 4.73 30.25 10.31
CA TYR A 132 4.11 28.92 10.36
C TYR A 132 5.03 27.87 10.99
N LYS A 133 4.42 26.78 11.47
CA LYS A 133 5.11 25.56 11.96
C LYS A 133 5.36 24.53 10.84
N LEU A 134 5.13 24.93 9.59
CA LEU A 134 5.13 24.07 8.40
C LEU A 134 5.97 24.70 7.30
N CYS A 135 6.62 23.87 6.49
CA CYS A 135 7.21 24.32 5.22
C CYS A 135 6.13 24.69 4.20
N LYS A 136 6.50 25.45 3.17
CA LYS A 136 5.58 25.91 2.10
C LYS A 136 4.74 24.77 1.52
N SER A 137 5.39 23.67 1.10
CA SER A 137 4.70 22.52 0.50
C SER A 137 3.75 21.79 1.45
N CYS A 138 4.11 21.68 2.74
CA CYS A 138 3.23 21.08 3.73
C CYS A 138 2.06 22.00 4.07
N LEU A 139 2.26 23.32 4.07
CA LEU A 139 1.22 24.32 4.28
C LEU A 139 0.19 24.32 3.14
N GLU A 140 0.64 24.30 1.89
CA GLU A 140 -0.22 24.19 0.70
C GLU A 140 -1.05 22.91 0.74
N ARG A 141 -0.42 21.76 1.01
CA ARG A 141 -1.14 20.49 1.18
C ARG A 141 -2.17 20.55 2.30
N CYS A 142 -1.87 21.22 3.42
CA CYS A 142 -2.83 21.44 4.50
C CYS A 142 -4.04 22.25 4.03
N ARG A 143 -3.80 23.35 3.31
CA ARG A 143 -4.87 24.19 2.73
C ARG A 143 -5.73 23.40 1.74
N ASP A 144 -5.13 22.59 0.88
CA ASP A 144 -5.87 21.76 -0.07
C ASP A 144 -6.71 20.69 0.61
N ASN A 145 -6.17 20.05 1.64
CA ASN A 145 -6.91 19.09 2.44
C ASN A 145 -8.09 19.74 3.16
N PHE A 146 -7.89 20.95 3.69
CA PHE A 146 -8.95 21.74 4.32
C PHE A 146 -10.06 22.12 3.33
N LYS A 147 -9.71 22.58 2.12
CA LYS A 147 -10.69 22.83 1.05
C LYS A 147 -11.49 21.57 0.72
N LYS A 148 -10.82 20.43 0.57
CA LYS A 148 -11.46 19.13 0.28
C LYS A 148 -12.37 18.65 1.41
N SER A 149 -12.02 18.90 2.68
CA SER A 149 -12.90 18.55 3.79
C SER A 149 -14.11 19.46 3.86
N MET A 150 -13.93 20.76 3.59
CA MET A 150 -15.01 21.74 3.54
C MET A 150 -16.03 21.43 2.43
N THR A 151 -15.56 21.12 1.21
CA THR A 151 -16.47 20.76 0.11
C THR A 151 -17.26 19.48 0.44
N LYS A 152 -16.59 18.44 0.95
CA LYS A 152 -17.26 17.20 1.37
C LYS A 152 -18.26 17.42 2.50
N ALA A 153 -17.94 18.28 3.48
CA ALA A 153 -18.87 18.63 4.54
C ALA A 153 -20.11 19.34 3.96
N SER A 154 -19.92 20.25 3.01
CA SER A 154 -21.03 20.95 2.34
C SER A 154 -21.89 20.01 1.49
N GLU A 155 -21.30 19.02 0.80
CA GLU A 155 -22.05 18.03 0.01
C GLU A 155 -22.82 17.06 0.90
N LYS A 156 -22.20 16.59 1.99
CA LYS A 156 -22.85 15.72 2.97
C LYS A 156 -24.03 16.45 3.63
N TRP A 157 -23.81 17.68 4.09
CA TRP A 157 -24.85 18.51 4.69
C TRP A 157 -25.99 18.81 3.70
N ARG A 158 -25.70 19.16 2.44
CA ARG A 158 -26.74 19.35 1.40
C ARG A 158 -27.56 18.09 1.15
N LYS A 159 -26.95 16.90 1.17
CA LYS A 159 -27.66 15.62 1.02
C LYS A 159 -28.55 15.33 2.23
N GLU A 160 -28.07 15.60 3.44
CA GLU A 160 -28.83 15.43 4.68
C GLU A 160 -30.05 16.36 4.73
N ILE A 161 -29.87 17.65 4.42
CA ILE A 161 -30.98 18.63 4.33
C ILE A 161 -31.95 18.27 3.20
N GLY A 162 -31.45 17.87 2.02
CA GLY A 162 -32.30 17.43 0.91
C GLY A 162 -33.13 16.19 1.25
N ALA A 163 -32.56 15.23 1.99
CA ALA A 163 -33.29 14.07 2.48
C ALA A 163 -34.38 14.46 3.48
N GLN A 164 -34.09 15.38 4.42
CA GLN A 164 -35.07 15.91 5.36
C GLN A 164 -36.21 16.67 4.65
N TRP A 165 -35.90 17.49 3.65
CA TRP A 165 -36.90 18.25 2.89
C TRP A 165 -37.80 17.33 2.04
N ASN A 166 -37.23 16.32 1.38
CA ASN A 166 -38.01 15.32 0.64
C ASN A 166 -38.87 14.46 1.56
N ALA A 167 -38.38 14.10 2.74
CA ALA A 167 -39.16 13.41 3.76
C ALA A 167 -40.36 14.27 4.20
N LYS A 168 -40.13 15.56 4.46
CA LYS A 168 -41.18 16.51 4.83
C LYS A 168 -42.22 16.68 3.72
N LYS A 169 -41.81 16.81 2.45
CA LYS A 169 -42.72 16.85 1.29
C LYS A 169 -43.60 15.60 1.18
N ARG A 170 -43.04 14.42 1.42
CA ARG A 170 -43.78 13.16 1.41
C ARG A 170 -44.81 13.10 2.55
N SER A 171 -44.48 13.67 3.71
CA SER A 171 -45.42 13.79 4.83
C SER A 171 -46.51 14.85 4.60
N SER A 172 -46.24 15.87 3.78
CA SER A 172 -47.19 16.96 3.46
C SER A 172 -48.11 16.68 2.26
N GLY A 173 -47.90 15.56 1.55
CA GLY A 173 -48.69 15.17 0.36
C GLY A 173 -49.73 14.07 0.60
N ASN A 174 -49.93 13.63 1.85
CA ASN A 174 -51.01 12.71 2.26
C ASN A 174 -52.10 13.47 3.01
N GLY A 175 -52.66 14.51 2.39
CA GLY A 175 -53.82 15.27 2.87
C GLY A 175 -54.74 15.57 1.71
#